data_AF-X1B9L4-F1
#
_entry.id   AF-X1B9L4-F1
#
_cell.length_a   1.000
_cell.length_b   1.000
_cell.length_c   1.000
_cell.angle_alpha   90.00
_cell.angle_beta   90.00
_cell.angle_gamma   90.00
#
_symmetry.space_group_name_H-M   'P 1'
#
loop_
_entity.id
_entity.type
_entity.pdbx_description
1 polymer ?
#
loop_
_entity_poly.entity_id
_entity_poly.type
_entity_poly.pdbx_seq_one_letter_code
_entity_poly.pdbx_strand_id
1 'polypeptide(L)'
;EFIPGAKEGTFAVRETPEMFGTRLLKEIAENPTKYFARVELTRTDADLKQLEYEMINIYHTIKFMDRNSAWWKNESQCEATFRCPYIPVCYNNVDVSNGIVPDGFKCILKDRK
;
A
#
# COMPACT_ATOMS: atom_id res chain seq x y z
N GLU A 1 -11.79 -38.86 -8.30
CA GLU A 1 -11.15 -40.20 -8.22
C GLU A 1 -11.05 -40.62 -6.76
N PHE A 2 -11.42 -41.86 -6.44
CA PHE A 2 -11.29 -42.41 -5.09
C PHE A 2 -9.87 -42.96 -4.94
N ILE A 3 -9.12 -42.40 -3.99
CA ILE A 3 -7.78 -42.84 -3.64
C ILE A 3 -7.90 -43.65 -2.33
N PRO A 4 -7.25 -44.81 -2.20
CA PRO A 4 -7.19 -45.52 -0.93
C PRO A 4 -6.63 -44.60 0.16
N GLY A 5 -7.33 -44.51 1.29
CA GLY A 5 -6.88 -43.72 2.43
C GLY A 5 -5.75 -44.41 3.19
N ALA A 6 -5.06 -43.65 4.06
CA ALA A 6 -3.90 -44.14 4.81
C ALA A 6 -4.22 -45.24 5.84
N LYS A 7 -5.49 -45.46 6.17
CA LYS A 7 -5.95 -46.54 7.07
C LYS A 7 -6.81 -47.54 6.30
N GLU A 8 -6.70 -48.80 6.67
CA GLU A 8 -7.46 -49.89 6.08
C GLU A 8 -8.97 -49.62 6.22
N GLY A 9 -9.69 -49.69 5.09
CA GLY A 9 -11.12 -49.34 5.04
C GLY A 9 -11.45 -47.85 4.89
N THR A 10 -10.45 -46.97 4.72
CA THR A 10 -10.69 -45.54 4.45
C THR A 10 -10.45 -45.19 2.98
N PHE A 11 -11.19 -44.20 2.48
CA PHE A 11 -11.03 -43.67 1.12
C PHE A 11 -10.91 -42.16 1.18
N ALA A 12 -10.01 -41.61 0.36
CA ALA A 12 -9.84 -40.18 0.15
C ALA A 12 -10.42 -39.81 -1.22
N VAL A 13 -11.31 -38.82 -1.25
CA VAL A 13 -11.83 -38.27 -2.51
C VAL A 13 -10.95 -37.10 -2.92
N ARG A 14 -10.38 -37.15 -4.12
CA ARG A 14 -9.70 -35.98 -4.69
C ARG A 14 -10.75 -34.93 -5.04
N GLU A 15 -10.77 -33.85 -4.27
CA GLU A 15 -11.72 -32.74 -4.40
C GLU A 15 -11.47 -31.95 -5.71
N THR A 16 -12.53 -31.62 -6.46
CA THR A 16 -12.44 -30.68 -7.60
C THR A 16 -12.58 -29.24 -7.11
N PRO A 17 -12.20 -28.21 -7.91
CA PRO A 17 -12.41 -26.81 -7.54
C PRO A 17 -13.86 -26.48 -7.14
N GLU A 18 -14.85 -27.06 -7.82
CA GLU A 18 -16.27 -26.86 -7.53
C GLU A 18 -16.69 -27.51 -6.21
N MET A 19 -16.18 -28.71 -5.93
CA MET A 19 -16.40 -29.40 -4.65
C MET A 19 -15.77 -28.61 -3.50
N PHE A 20 -14.54 -28.11 -3.69
CA PHE A 20 -13.85 -27.27 -2.73
C PHE A 20 -14.61 -25.97 -2.46
N GLY A 21 -15.07 -25.30 -3.52
CA GLY A 21 -15.87 -24.07 -3.40
C GLY A 21 -17.17 -24.31 -2.63
N THR A 22 -17.86 -25.41 -2.89
CA THR A 22 -19.10 -25.78 -2.18
C THR A 22 -18.84 -26.08 -0.71
N ARG A 23 -17.79 -26.85 -0.40
CA ARG A 23 -17.39 -27.14 0.98
C ARG A 23 -16.98 -25.88 1.73
N LEU A 24 -16.18 -25.02 1.09
CA LEU A 24 -15.72 -23.76 1.67
C LEU A 24 -16.90 -22.82 1.95
N LEU A 25 -17.85 -22.68 1.00
CA LEU A 25 -19.04 -21.86 1.20
C LEU A 25 -19.89 -22.37 2.37
N LYS A 26 -20.08 -23.70 2.44
CA LYS A 26 -20.78 -24.34 3.56
C LYS A 26 -20.06 -24.06 4.89
N GLU A 27 -18.75 -24.20 4.93
CA GLU A 27 -17.94 -23.95 6.13
C GLU A 27 -17.96 -22.47 6.56
N ILE A 28 -17.92 -21.54 5.61
CA ILE A 28 -18.08 -20.10 5.86
C ILE A 28 -19.47 -19.80 6.43
N ALA A 29 -20.52 -20.45 5.92
CA ALA A 29 -21.89 -20.26 6.40
C ALA A 29 -22.10 -20.86 7.80
N GLU A 30 -21.50 -22.02 8.08
CA GLU A 30 -21.61 -22.73 9.37
C GLU A 30 -20.71 -22.12 10.46
N ASN A 31 -19.56 -21.54 10.08
CA ASN A 31 -18.63 -20.91 11.01
C ASN A 31 -18.05 -19.60 10.42
N PRO A 32 -18.88 -18.54 10.30
CA PRO A 32 -18.43 -17.28 9.73
C PRO A 32 -17.32 -16.62 10.56
N THR A 33 -17.27 -16.84 11.88
CA THR A 33 -16.25 -16.27 12.77
C THR A 33 -14.83 -16.73 12.41
N LYS A 34 -14.66 -17.94 11.87
CA LYS A 34 -13.36 -18.45 11.41
C LYS A 34 -12.80 -17.66 10.21
N TYR A 35 -13.67 -17.11 9.36
CA TYR A 35 -13.29 -16.45 8.11
C TYR A 35 -13.43 -14.93 8.16
N PHE A 36 -14.39 -14.44 8.94
CA PHE A 36 -14.70 -13.03 9.12
C PHE A 36 -14.45 -12.60 10.56
N ALA A 37 -13.26 -12.93 11.07
CA ALA A 37 -12.84 -12.48 12.39
C ALA A 37 -12.80 -10.94 12.42
N ARG A 38 -13.66 -10.35 13.25
CA ARG A 38 -13.62 -8.92 13.58
C ARG A 38 -12.88 -8.79 14.88
N VAL A 39 -11.77 -8.07 14.87
CA VAL A 39 -10.99 -7.77 16.07
C VAL A 39 -11.26 -6.33 16.45
N GLU A 40 -11.61 -6.11 17.70
CA GLU A 40 -11.70 -4.76 18.24
C GLU A 40 -10.29 -4.17 18.33
N LEU A 41 -10.08 -3.06 17.62
CA LEU A 41 -8.83 -2.32 17.66
C LEU A 41 -8.90 -1.34 18.83
N THR A 42 -8.42 -1.76 20.00
CA THR A 42 -8.35 -0.87 21.16
C THR A 42 -7.18 0.09 21.00
N ARG A 43 -7.47 1.39 21.00
CA ARG A 43 -6.47 2.46 21.08
C ARG A 43 -6.50 3.02 22.48
N THR A 44 -5.35 3.01 23.15
CA THR A 44 -5.22 3.59 24.48
C THR A 44 -4.97 5.08 24.38
N ASP A 45 -5.26 5.83 25.44
CA ASP A 45 -4.92 7.25 25.52
C ASP A 45 -3.40 7.48 25.35
N ALA A 46 -2.58 6.51 25.77
CA ALA A 46 -1.13 6.55 25.57
C ALA A 46 -0.76 6.45 24.09
N ASP A 47 -1.41 5.57 23.31
CA ASP A 47 -1.18 5.45 21.86
C ASP A 47 -1.56 6.73 21.13
N LEU A 48 -2.70 7.33 21.53
CA LEU A 48 -3.17 8.59 20.95
C LEU A 48 -2.19 9.72 21.22
N LYS A 49 -1.68 9.80 22.46
CA LYS A 49 -0.69 10.81 22.85
C LYS A 49 0.65 10.60 22.15
N GLN A 50 1.08 9.36 21.95
CA GLN A 50 2.28 9.06 21.17
C GLN A 50 2.11 9.53 19.72
N LEU A 51 0.96 9.22 19.09
CA LEU A 51 0.66 9.67 17.73
C LEU A 51 0.67 11.19 17.62
N GLU A 52 0.12 11.90 18.61
CA GLU A 52 0.15 13.37 18.65
C GLU A 52 1.59 13.91 18.60
N TYR A 53 2.51 13.32 19.39
CA TYR A 53 3.92 13.70 19.36
C TYR A 53 4.59 13.40 18.01
N GLU A 54 4.30 12.26 17.40
CA GLU A 54 4.80 11.90 16.08
C GLU A 54 4.32 12.90 15.01
N MET A 55 3.04 13.29 15.04
CA MET A 55 2.49 14.27 14.12
C MET A 55 3.12 15.66 14.28
N ILE A 56 3.31 16.12 15.53
CA ILE A 56 3.97 17.39 15.83
C ILE A 56 5.43 17.37 15.35
N ASN A 57 6.14 16.25 15.54
CA ASN A 57 7.51 16.08 15.07
C ASN A 57 7.60 16.16 13.53
N ILE A 58 6.70 15.49 12.82
CA ILE A 58 6.61 15.56 11.35
C ILE A 58 6.38 17.00 10.91
N TYR A 59 5.44 17.71 11.56
CA TYR A 59 5.17 19.12 11.26
C TYR A 59 6.41 20.01 11.41
N HIS A 60 7.11 19.91 12.54
CA HIS A 60 8.32 20.72 12.77
C HIS A 60 9.43 20.38 11.80
N THR A 61 9.61 19.10 11.47
CA THR A 61 10.58 18.65 10.48
C THR A 61 10.28 19.25 9.12
N ILE A 62 9.03 19.15 8.64
CA ILE A 62 8.61 19.75 7.36
C ILE A 62 8.87 21.25 7.35
N LYS A 63 8.49 21.97 8.41
CA LYS A 63 8.70 23.42 8.51
C LYS A 63 10.17 23.81 8.51
N PHE A 64 11.02 23.03 9.18
CA PHE A 64 12.46 23.26 9.17
C PHE A 64 13.06 23.03 7.78
N MET A 65 12.70 21.92 7.12
CA MET A 65 13.22 21.59 5.79
C MET A 65 12.79 22.60 4.74
N ASP A 66 11.54 23.06 4.79
CA ASP A 66 11.00 24.09 3.91
C ASP A 66 11.74 25.43 4.08
N ARG A 67 11.90 25.90 5.33
CA ARG A 67 12.60 27.17 5.64
C ARG A 67 14.06 27.18 5.21
N ASN A 68 14.74 26.03 5.33
CA ASN A 68 16.17 25.93 5.04
C ASN A 68 16.45 25.34 3.65
N SER A 69 15.41 24.99 2.88
CA SER A 69 15.56 24.26 1.60
C SER A 69 16.45 23.01 1.73
N ALA A 70 16.36 22.31 2.85
CA ALA A 70 17.30 21.24 3.25
C ALA A 70 16.72 19.83 3.08
N TRP A 71 15.81 19.64 2.13
CA TRP A 71 15.16 18.36 1.88
C TRP A 71 16.17 17.28 1.51
N TRP A 72 16.11 16.16 2.22
CA TRP A 72 16.92 14.99 1.91
C TRP A 72 16.43 14.33 0.62
N LYS A 73 17.36 13.70 -0.10
CA LYS A 73 17.03 12.86 -1.25
C LYS A 73 16.83 11.42 -0.78
N ASN A 74 15.83 10.74 -1.33
CA ASN A 74 15.62 9.31 -1.10
C ASN A 74 15.56 8.59 -2.45
N GLU A 75 16.74 8.36 -3.04
CA GLU A 75 16.86 7.75 -4.37
C GLU A 75 16.33 6.31 -4.41
N SER A 76 16.36 5.59 -3.26
CA SER A 76 15.78 4.25 -3.17
C SER A 76 14.28 4.24 -3.49
N GLN A 77 13.57 5.32 -3.12
CA GLN A 77 12.14 5.45 -3.41
C GLN A 77 11.86 5.71 -4.89
N CYS A 78 12.84 6.22 -5.65
CA CYS A 78 12.69 6.42 -7.09
C CYS A 78 12.59 5.08 -7.84
N GLU A 79 13.21 4.02 -7.33
CA GLU A 79 13.19 2.68 -7.95
C GLU A 79 12.14 1.73 -7.37
N ALA A 80 11.31 2.19 -6.44
CA ALA A 80 10.22 1.39 -5.86
C ALA A 80 9.15 1.01 -6.89
N THR A 81 8.28 0.06 -6.52
CA THR A 81 7.18 -0.44 -7.39
C THR A 81 6.29 0.69 -7.91
N PHE A 82 6.00 1.69 -7.06
CA PHE A 82 5.22 2.86 -7.43
C PHE A 82 6.15 4.06 -7.59
N ARG A 83 6.47 4.35 -8.85
CA ARG A 83 7.44 5.37 -9.23
C ARG A 83 6.83 6.77 -9.24
N CYS A 84 7.66 7.76 -8.94
CA CYS A 84 7.27 9.16 -9.01
C CYS A 84 6.97 9.56 -10.47
N PRO A 85 5.85 10.28 -10.75
CA PRO A 85 5.53 10.75 -12.10
C PRO A 85 6.59 11.66 -12.72
N TYR A 86 7.43 12.28 -11.88
CA TYR A 86 8.49 13.19 -12.30
C TYR A 86 9.82 12.51 -12.63
N ILE A 87 9.94 11.18 -12.50
CA ILE A 87 11.19 10.46 -12.83
C ILE A 87 11.70 10.77 -14.25
N PRO A 88 10.87 10.75 -15.30
CA PRO A 88 11.33 11.06 -16.66
C PRO A 88 11.96 12.45 -16.79
N VAL A 89 11.49 13.43 -16.00
CA VAL A 89 12.05 14.78 -16.00
C VAL A 89 13.33 14.82 -15.15
N CYS A 90 13.29 14.19 -13.97
CA CYS A 90 14.37 14.23 -12.98
C CYS A 90 15.64 13.51 -13.45
N TYR A 91 15.53 12.32 -14.05
CA TYR A 91 16.69 11.52 -14.45
C TYR A 91 17.32 12.00 -15.76
N ASN A 92 16.54 12.63 -16.64
CA ASN A 92 17.03 13.07 -17.95
C ASN A 92 17.59 14.51 -17.94
N ASN A 93 17.75 15.13 -16.76
CA ASN A 93 18.24 16.50 -16.60
C ASN A 93 17.56 17.50 -17.54
N VAL A 94 16.23 17.37 -17.70
CA VAL A 94 15.46 18.24 -18.60
C VAL A 94 15.51 19.67 -18.08
N ASP A 95 16.02 20.60 -18.89
CA ASP A 95 16.05 22.02 -18.54
C ASP A 95 14.65 22.63 -18.65
N VAL A 96 14.09 22.97 -17.49
CA VAL A 96 12.78 23.63 -17.36
C VAL A 96 12.89 25.14 -17.11
N SER A 97 14.11 25.70 -17.06
CA SER A 97 14.34 27.10 -16.70
C SER A 97 13.94 28.09 -17.81
N ASN A 98 14.05 27.69 -19.07
CA ASN A 98 13.76 28.52 -20.24
C ASN A 98 12.28 28.53 -20.67
N GLY A 99 11.37 28.15 -19.77
CA GLY A 99 9.93 28.08 -20.07
C GLY A 99 9.55 26.94 -21.02
N ILE A 100 10.47 26.00 -21.25
CA ILE A 100 10.24 24.71 -21.89
C ILE A 100 9.41 23.86 -20.93
N VAL A 101 8.24 23.43 -21.40
CA VAL A 101 7.34 22.58 -20.62
C VAL A 101 7.50 21.15 -21.13
N PRO A 102 7.88 20.19 -20.27
CA PRO A 102 7.97 18.80 -20.68
C PRO A 102 6.61 18.26 -21.16
N ASP A 103 6.64 17.31 -22.09
CA ASP A 103 5.43 16.70 -22.62
C ASP A 103 4.54 16.14 -21.50
N GLY A 104 3.24 16.43 -21.57
CA GLY A 104 2.26 16.03 -20.55
C GLY A 104 2.16 16.96 -19.34
N PHE A 105 2.98 18.02 -19.26
CA PHE A 105 2.90 19.03 -18.20
C PHE A 105 2.31 20.35 -18.68
N LYS A 106 1.83 21.19 -17.75
CA LYS A 106 1.30 22.53 -18.02
C LYS A 106 1.93 23.56 -17.09
N CYS A 107 2.43 24.66 -17.64
CA CYS A 107 2.95 25.78 -16.84
C CYS A 107 1.80 26.63 -16.27
N ILE A 108 1.44 26.40 -15.00
CA ILE A 108 0.34 27.10 -14.32
C ILE A 108 0.65 28.58 -14.00
N LEU A 109 1.89 29.03 -14.16
CA LEU A 109 2.29 30.42 -13.87
C LEU A 109 2.06 31.37 -15.05
N LYS A 110 2.10 30.88 -16.29
CA LYS A 110 1.82 31.69 -17.49
C LYS A 110 0.33 32.06 -17.62
N ASP A 111 -0.55 31.23 -17.04
CA ASP A 111 -2.02 31.40 -17.10
C ASP A 111 -2.59 32.25 -15.95
N ARG A 112 -1.78 32.60 -14.94
CA ARG A 112 -2.17 33.53 -13.87
C ARG A 112 -1.97 34.99 -14.31
N LYS A 113 -2.47 35.35 -15.50
CA LYS A 113 -2.60 36.75 -15.92
C LYS A 113 -3.95 37.31 -15.48
#